data_AF-A0A441VJL4-F1
#
_entry.id   AF-A0A441VJL4-F1
#
_cell.length_a   1.000
_cell.length_b   1.000
_cell.length_c   1.000
_cell.angle_alpha   90.00
_cell.angle_beta   90.00
_cell.angle_gamma   90.00
#
_symmetry.space_group_name_H-M   'P 1'
#
loop_
_entity.id
_entity.type
_entity.pdbx_description
1 polymer ?
#
loop_
_entity_poly.entity_id
_entity_poly.type
_entity_poly.pdbx_seq_one_letter_code
_entity_poly.pdbx_strand_id
1 'polypeptide(L)'
;AYAAPKQPAGDAIEKRAAAATPMKASAVEELYAGRTWKWQNGGGFYSAETTARGLFSANRKPFAAWSRKRAAWSYAEGNWYATNGGKLCMRALWTSKVAKGSLARSGAITCFLHRE
;
A
#
# COMPACT_ATOMS: atom_id res chain seq x y z
N ALA A 1 0.32 -16.68 28.04
CA ALA A 1 -0.76 -17.07 27.11
C ALA A 1 -0.14 -17.95 26.03
N TYR A 2 -0.50 -19.23 25.96
CA TYR A 2 -0.05 -20.14 24.91
C TYR A 2 -0.80 -19.78 23.63
N ALA A 3 -0.09 -19.48 22.54
CA ALA A 3 -0.73 -19.29 21.23
C ALA A 3 -1.34 -20.62 20.80
N ALA A 4 -2.56 -20.59 20.27
CA ALA A 4 -3.21 -21.78 19.71
C ALA A 4 -2.34 -22.36 18.57
N PRO A 5 -2.25 -23.70 18.43
CA PRO A 5 -1.47 -24.31 17.37
C PRO A 5 -2.04 -23.92 15.99
N LYS A 6 -1.16 -23.52 15.08
CA LYS A 6 -1.51 -23.20 13.68
C LYS A 6 -2.21 -24.42 13.05
N GLN A 7 -3.36 -24.21 12.42
CA GLN A 7 -4.14 -25.31 11.84
C GLN A 7 -3.52 -25.79 10.52
N PRO A 8 -3.40 -27.11 10.27
CA PRO A 8 -2.77 -27.68 9.06
C PRO A 8 -3.36 -27.20 7.73
N ALA A 9 -4.66 -26.90 7.70
CA ALA A 9 -5.33 -26.37 6.52
C ALA A 9 -4.86 -24.95 6.16
N GLY A 10 -4.51 -24.13 7.16
CA GLY A 10 -3.93 -22.81 6.97
C GLY A 10 -2.57 -22.89 6.28
N ASP A 11 -1.72 -23.85 6.69
CA ASP A 11 -0.39 -24.03 6.11
C ASP A 11 -0.44 -24.48 4.64
N ALA A 12 -1.41 -25.32 4.26
CA ALA A 12 -1.60 -25.74 2.88
C ALA A 12 -2.09 -24.58 1.98
N ILE A 13 -2.99 -23.73 2.50
CA ILE A 13 -3.47 -22.53 1.79
C ILE A 13 -2.35 -21.50 1.66
N GLU A 14 -1.60 -21.22 2.72
CA GLU A 14 -0.44 -20.31 2.71
C GLU A 14 0.60 -20.76 1.67
N LYS A 15 0.93 -22.06 1.61
CA LYS A 15 1.86 -22.62 0.61
C LYS A 15 1.37 -22.44 -0.82
N ARG A 16 0.09 -22.70 -1.08
CA ARG A 16 -0.50 -22.51 -2.42
C ARG A 16 -0.51 -21.04 -2.84
N ALA A 17 -0.88 -20.14 -1.93
CA ALA A 17 -0.85 -18.70 -2.17
C ALA A 17 0.58 -18.19 -2.43
N ALA A 18 1.58 -18.74 -1.74
CA ALA A 18 2.98 -18.40 -1.97
C ALA A 18 3.51 -18.91 -3.33
N ALA A 19 2.98 -20.03 -3.83
CA ALA A 19 3.36 -20.63 -5.12
C ALA A 19 2.62 -20.03 -6.32
N ALA A 20 1.51 -19.33 -6.10
CA ALA A 20 0.70 -18.68 -7.14
C ALA A 20 1.50 -17.69 -7.99
N THR A 21 1.06 -17.43 -9.22
CA THR A 21 1.83 -16.62 -10.17
C THR A 21 1.69 -15.14 -9.81
N PRO A 22 2.74 -14.30 -9.89
CA PRO A 22 2.58 -12.86 -9.69
C PRO A 22 1.56 -12.27 -10.69
N MET A 23 0.69 -11.41 -10.20
CA MET A 23 -0.33 -10.76 -11.02
C MET A 23 0.30 -9.81 -12.06
N LYS A 24 -0.38 -9.62 -13.21
CA LYS A 24 -0.03 -8.55 -14.16
C LYS A 24 -0.31 -7.17 -13.56
N ALA A 25 0.36 -6.13 -14.07
CA ALA A 25 0.15 -4.76 -13.59
C ALA A 25 -1.32 -4.33 -13.71
N SER A 26 -1.96 -4.62 -14.85
CA SER A 26 -3.35 -4.24 -15.10
C SER A 26 -4.34 -4.86 -14.11
N ALA A 27 -4.12 -6.11 -13.70
CA ALA A 27 -4.97 -6.80 -12.74
C ALA A 27 -4.82 -6.21 -11.33
N VAL A 28 -3.58 -5.86 -10.93
CA VAL A 28 -3.35 -5.12 -9.68
C VAL A 28 -3.97 -3.72 -9.74
N GLU A 29 -3.90 -3.04 -10.89
CA GLU A 29 -4.55 -1.73 -11.05
C GLU A 29 -6.07 -1.83 -10.94
N GLU A 30 -6.70 -2.82 -11.56
CA GLU A 30 -8.14 -3.05 -11.47
C GLU A 30 -8.60 -3.31 -10.02
N LEU A 31 -7.78 -4.00 -9.24
CA LEU A 31 -8.04 -4.30 -7.84
C LEU A 31 -7.99 -3.04 -6.95
N TYR A 32 -7.14 -2.06 -7.27
CA TYR A 32 -6.84 -0.92 -6.39
C TYR A 32 -7.42 0.42 -6.86
N ALA A 33 -7.46 0.67 -8.16
CA ALA A 33 -7.82 1.97 -8.72
C ALA A 33 -9.22 2.41 -8.31
N GLY A 34 -9.33 3.66 -7.85
CA GLY A 34 -10.57 4.27 -7.40
C GLY A 34 -11.07 3.76 -6.04
N ARG A 35 -10.25 3.01 -5.28
CA ARG A 35 -10.67 2.37 -4.03
C ARG A 35 -9.80 2.80 -2.86
N THR A 36 -10.41 2.73 -1.66
CA THR A 36 -9.71 2.87 -0.39
C THR A 36 -9.49 1.50 0.23
N TRP A 37 -8.24 1.16 0.49
CA TRP A 37 -7.89 -0.06 1.22
C TRP A 37 -7.65 0.26 2.68
N LYS A 38 -8.37 -0.44 3.56
CA LYS A 38 -8.23 -0.33 5.01
C LYS A 38 -7.30 -1.41 5.53
N TRP A 39 -6.47 -1.05 6.50
CA TRP A 39 -5.67 -1.99 7.28
C TRP A 39 -5.86 -1.70 8.78
N GLN A 40 -5.27 -2.52 9.64
CA GLN A 40 -5.56 -2.52 11.10
C GLN A 40 -5.49 -1.14 11.76
N ASN A 41 -4.58 -0.27 11.31
CA ASN A 41 -4.30 1.01 11.93
C ASN A 41 -4.33 2.17 10.93
N GLY A 42 -5.05 2.06 9.81
CA GLY A 42 -5.08 3.10 8.80
C GLY A 42 -5.79 2.72 7.51
N GLY A 43 -5.60 3.55 6.50
CA GLY A 43 -6.13 3.31 5.16
C GLY A 43 -5.48 4.20 4.12
N GLY A 44 -5.60 3.80 2.85
CA GLY A 44 -5.03 4.51 1.71
C GLY A 44 -5.97 4.49 0.52
N PHE A 45 -6.18 5.65 -0.09
CA PHE A 45 -6.92 5.82 -1.32
C PHE A 45 -5.96 5.81 -2.52
N TYR A 46 -6.30 4.99 -3.50
CA TYR A 46 -5.53 4.79 -4.73
C TYR A 46 -6.34 5.37 -5.88
N SER A 47 -6.00 6.59 -6.31
CA SER A 47 -6.77 7.26 -7.36
C SER A 47 -6.70 6.47 -8.67
N ALA A 48 -7.83 6.35 -9.36
CA ALA A 48 -7.86 5.84 -10.73
C ALA A 48 -7.35 6.88 -11.74
N GLU A 49 -7.51 8.15 -11.40
CA GLU A 49 -7.15 9.28 -12.25
C GLU A 49 -5.65 9.48 -12.30
N THR A 50 -5.17 9.81 -13.48
CA THR A 50 -3.77 10.10 -13.68
C THR A 50 -3.57 11.60 -13.68
N THR A 51 -2.62 12.08 -12.88
CA THR A 51 -2.20 13.48 -12.94
C THR A 51 -0.99 13.61 -13.86
N ALA A 52 -1.15 14.36 -14.95
CA ALA A 52 -0.03 14.82 -15.75
C ALA A 52 0.50 16.12 -15.13
N ARG A 53 1.72 16.11 -14.57
CA ARG A 53 2.41 17.34 -14.15
C ARG A 53 3.47 17.75 -15.17
N GLY A 54 3.02 18.43 -16.22
CA GLY A 54 3.90 19.01 -17.25
C GLY A 54 4.29 18.04 -18.36
N LEU A 55 5.06 18.56 -19.32
CA LEU A 55 5.37 17.94 -20.62
C LEU A 55 6.19 16.63 -20.52
N PHE A 56 6.79 16.35 -19.35
CA PHE A 56 7.63 15.18 -19.10
C PHE A 56 7.10 14.28 -17.97
N SER A 57 5.84 14.45 -17.58
CA SER A 57 5.27 13.67 -16.48
C SER A 57 4.88 12.29 -16.95
N ALA A 58 5.59 11.26 -16.49
CA ALA A 58 5.05 9.91 -16.47
C ALA A 58 3.65 9.95 -15.83
N ASN A 59 2.71 9.19 -16.37
CA ASN A 59 1.36 9.04 -15.85
C ASN A 59 1.42 8.57 -14.38
N ARG A 60 1.28 9.50 -13.41
CA ARG A 60 1.29 9.18 -11.98
C ARG A 60 -0.13 9.22 -11.43
N LYS A 61 -0.57 8.11 -10.86
CA LYS A 61 -1.85 8.00 -10.16
C LYS A 61 -1.66 8.48 -8.71
N PRO A 62 -2.40 9.50 -8.24
CA PRO A 62 -2.28 10.01 -6.87
C PRO A 62 -2.59 8.96 -5.81
N PHE A 63 -1.89 9.06 -4.69
CA PHE A 63 -2.08 8.23 -3.50
C PHE A 63 -2.16 9.11 -2.27
N ALA A 64 -3.12 8.84 -1.40
CA ALA A 64 -3.26 9.49 -0.11
C ALA A 64 -3.52 8.44 0.96
N ALA A 65 -2.91 8.56 2.13
CA ALA A 65 -3.08 7.61 3.21
C ALA A 65 -3.00 8.26 4.59
N TRP A 66 -3.45 7.51 5.59
CA TRP A 66 -3.24 7.83 6.99
C TRP A 66 -2.99 6.56 7.79
N SER A 67 -2.28 6.72 8.91
CA SER A 67 -2.11 5.67 9.90
C SER A 67 -2.10 6.26 11.30
N ARG A 68 -2.63 5.53 12.28
CA ARG A 68 -2.64 5.91 13.69
C ARG A 68 -2.39 4.71 14.59
N LYS A 69 -1.34 4.80 15.40
CA LYS A 69 -1.05 3.84 16.48
C LYS A 69 -1.06 4.58 17.81
N ARG A 70 -2.10 4.33 18.62
CA ARG A 70 -2.34 5.07 19.89
C ARG A 70 -2.39 6.59 19.60
N ALA A 71 -1.60 7.39 20.33
CA ALA A 71 -1.52 8.84 20.16
C ALA A 71 -0.69 9.28 18.92
N ALA A 72 0.10 8.38 18.34
CA ALA A 72 0.89 8.69 17.15
C ALA A 72 0.03 8.55 15.89
N TRP A 73 -0.02 9.59 15.07
CA TRP A 73 -0.71 9.59 13.79
C TRP A 73 0.20 10.16 12.70
N SER A 74 -0.03 9.70 11.48
CA SER A 74 0.68 10.14 10.29
C SER A 74 -0.27 10.15 9.10
N TYR A 75 -0.07 11.10 8.19
CA TYR A 75 -0.73 11.14 6.89
C TYR A 75 0.33 11.10 5.79
N ALA A 76 -0.05 10.65 4.60
CA ALA A 76 0.85 10.54 3.47
C ALA A 76 0.18 11.01 2.19
N GLU A 77 0.98 11.65 1.33
CA GLU A 77 0.59 12.04 -0.01
C GLU A 77 1.68 11.60 -0.99
N GLY A 78 1.28 11.20 -2.19
CA GLY A 78 2.21 10.80 -3.22
C GLY A 78 1.53 10.17 -4.42
N ASN A 79 2.12 9.11 -4.92
CA ASN A 79 1.61 8.36 -6.06
C ASN A 79 1.75 6.85 -5.85
N TRP A 80 1.01 6.10 -6.64
CA TRP A 80 1.10 4.66 -6.68
C TRP A 80 1.26 4.15 -8.11
N TYR A 81 1.78 2.94 -8.25
CA TYR A 81 1.91 2.23 -9.52
C TYR A 81 1.94 0.72 -9.31
N ALA A 82 1.50 -0.03 -10.31
CA ALA A 82 1.65 -1.47 -10.35
C ALA A 82 2.83 -1.88 -11.27
N THR A 83 3.31 -3.10 -11.12
CA THR A 83 4.34 -3.68 -11.99
C THR A 83 3.88 -5.04 -12.52
N ASN A 84 4.41 -5.47 -13.66
CA ASN A 84 4.09 -6.79 -14.22
C ASN A 84 4.63 -7.97 -13.40
N GLY A 85 5.34 -7.71 -12.29
CA GLY A 85 5.72 -8.70 -11.28
C GLY A 85 4.81 -8.69 -10.06
N GLY A 86 3.54 -8.30 -10.19
CA GLY A 86 2.52 -8.32 -9.14
C GLY A 86 2.68 -7.29 -8.03
N LYS A 87 3.65 -6.38 -8.11
CA LYS A 87 3.86 -5.38 -7.04
C LYS A 87 2.94 -4.19 -7.21
N LEU A 88 2.20 -3.87 -6.15
CA LEU A 88 1.62 -2.55 -5.90
C LEU A 88 2.64 -1.73 -5.10
N CYS A 89 3.10 -0.60 -5.62
CA CYS A 89 4.05 0.27 -4.95
C CYS A 89 3.43 1.63 -4.62
N MET A 90 3.59 2.08 -3.38
CA MET A 90 3.21 3.39 -2.88
C MET A 90 4.48 4.22 -2.70
N ARG A 91 4.64 5.31 -3.45
CA ARG A 91 5.71 6.30 -3.25
C ARG A 91 5.08 7.53 -2.61
N ALA A 92 5.30 7.72 -1.32
CA ALA A 92 4.62 8.75 -0.54
C ALA A 92 5.54 9.47 0.44
N LEU A 93 5.23 10.74 0.69
CA LEU A 93 5.82 11.53 1.76
C LEU A 93 4.92 11.42 2.99
N TRP A 94 5.41 10.76 4.03
CA TRP A 94 4.71 10.62 5.30
C TRP A 94 5.02 11.82 6.19
N THR A 95 3.98 12.45 6.71
CA THR A 95 4.06 13.51 7.71
C THR A 95 3.43 13.01 9.00
N SER A 96 4.17 13.10 10.11
CA SER A 96 3.72 12.62 11.43
C SER A 96 3.94 13.69 12.49
N LYS A 97 3.06 13.72 13.50
CA LYS A 97 3.24 14.59 14.68
C LYS A 97 4.07 13.84 15.72
N VAL A 98 5.23 14.39 16.09
CA VAL A 98 6.05 13.85 17.19
C VAL A 98 5.68 14.49 18.53
N ALA A 99 6.02 13.82 19.63
CA ALA A 99 5.57 14.14 20.99
C ALA A 99 5.83 15.58 21.48
N LYS A 100 6.68 16.36 20.81
CA LYS A 100 7.00 17.76 21.13
C LYS A 100 6.32 18.80 20.22
N GLY A 101 5.29 18.40 19.46
CA GLY A 101 4.53 19.30 18.59
C GLY A 101 5.15 19.57 17.22
N SER A 102 6.39 19.16 16.97
CA SER A 102 7.03 19.22 15.65
C SER A 102 6.44 18.20 14.68
N LEU A 103 6.52 18.49 13.37
CA LEU A 103 6.18 17.57 12.29
C LEU A 103 7.44 16.90 11.76
N ALA A 104 7.47 15.56 11.74
CA ALA A 104 8.51 14.80 11.06
C ALA A 104 8.01 14.36 9.68
N ARG A 105 8.84 14.56 8.65
CA ARG A 105 8.54 14.17 7.27
C ARG A 105 9.56 13.16 6.75
N SER A 106 9.08 12.09 6.12
CA SER A 106 9.94 11.06 5.54
C SER A 106 9.33 10.49 4.27
N GLY A 107 10.11 10.46 3.18
CA GLY A 107 9.72 9.85 1.92
C GLY A 107 9.98 8.34 1.95
N ALA A 108 9.02 7.54 1.52
CA ALA A 108 9.17 6.09 1.44
C ALA A 108 8.54 5.52 0.17
N ILE A 109 9.13 4.43 -0.33
CA ILE A 109 8.50 3.55 -1.32
C ILE A 109 8.22 2.23 -0.63
N THR A 110 6.95 1.85 -0.54
CA THR A 110 6.52 0.57 0.04
C THR A 110 5.82 -0.25 -1.04
N CYS A 111 6.21 -1.50 -1.23
CA CYS A 111 5.65 -2.37 -2.26
C CYS A 111 5.09 -3.67 -1.68
N PHE A 112 3.90 -4.07 -2.14
CA PHE A 112 3.24 -5.32 -1.78
C PHE A 112 3.06 -6.21 -3.00
N LEU A 113 3.49 -7.47 -2.89
CA LEU A 113 3.34 -8.46 -3.96
C LEU A 113 1.95 -9.10 -3.91
N HIS A 114 1.30 -9.16 -5.07
CA HIS A 114 0.04 -9.85 -5.32
C HIS A 114 0.27 -11.02 -6.26
N ARG A 115 -0.38 -12.14 -5.97
CA ARG A 115 -0.33 -13.39 -6.74
C ARG A 115 -1.75 -13.88 -7.02
N GLU A 116 -1.92 -14.59 -8.12
CA GLU A 116 -3.16 -15.22 -8.60
C GLU A 116 -2.91 -16.65 -9.10
#